data_AF-U3U4Z0-F1
#
_entry.id   AF-U3U4Z0-F1
#
_cell.length_a   1.000
_cell.length_b   1.000
_cell.length_c   1.000
_cell.angle_alpha   90.00
_cell.angle_beta   90.00
_cell.angle_gamma   90.00
#
_symmetry.space_group_name_H-M   'P 1'
#
loop_
_entity.id
_entity.type
_entity.pdbx_description
1 polymer ?
#
loop_
_entity_poly.entity_id
_entity_poly.type
_entity_poly.pdbx_seq_one_letter_code
_entity_poly.pdbx_strand_id
1 'polypeptide(L)' 'MKQKTSDFKEEIFRLRAEGMSYENIALWLAKNKGFAVGGTSIRAFVKKQQTLDALNK' A
#
# COMPACT_ATOMS: atom_id res chain seq x y z
N MET A 1 -0.22 20.00 -8.62
CA MET A 1 -0.43 18.58 -8.96
C MET A 1 0.09 17.70 -7.82
N LYS A 2 -0.77 17.32 -6.86
CA LYS A 2 -0.41 16.54 -5.65
C LYS A 2 -1.28 15.27 -5.50
N GLN A 3 -1.67 14.64 -6.61
CA GLN A 3 -2.62 13.51 -6.58
C GLN A 3 -1.97 12.12 -6.62
N LYS A 4 -0.67 11.98 -6.92
CA LYS A 4 -0.09 10.65 -7.20
C LYS A 4 0.16 9.74 -6.00
N THR A 5 0.16 10.21 -4.76
CA THR A 5 0.51 9.37 -3.58
C THR A 5 -0.69 8.94 -2.74
N SER A 6 -1.80 9.68 -2.80
CA SER A 6 -3.02 9.34 -2.04
C SER A 6 -3.66 8.08 -2.59
N ASP A 7 -3.74 7.97 -3.92
CA ASP A 7 -4.39 6.84 -4.61
C ASP A 7 -3.71 5.50 -4.28
N PHE A 8 -2.37 5.46 -4.22
CA PHE A 8 -1.64 4.24 -3.89
C PHE A 8 -1.88 3.79 -2.45
N LYS A 9 -1.97 4.74 -1.51
CA LYS A 9 -2.23 4.43 -0.12
C LYS A 9 -3.58 3.74 0.00
N GLU A 10 -4.63 4.36 -0.51
CA GLU A 10 -6.00 3.85 -0.44
C GLU A 10 -6.13 2.50 -1.14
N GLU A 11 -5.51 2.32 -2.30
CA GLU A 11 -5.52 1.04 -3.02
C GLU A 11 -4.82 -0.08 -2.25
N ILE A 12 -3.65 0.18 -1.66
CA ILE A 12 -2.94 -0.81 -0.85
C ILE A 12 -3.79 -1.23 0.35
N PHE A 13 -4.44 -0.27 1.03
CA PHE A 13 -5.31 -0.58 2.17
C PHE A 13 -6.57 -1.33 1.76
N ARG A 14 -7.22 -0.94 0.65
CA ARG A 14 -8.37 -1.65 0.09
C ARG A 14 -8.03 -3.10 -0.24
N LEU A 15 -6.96 -3.32 -1.01
CA LEU A 15 -6.52 -4.67 -1.39
C LEU A 15 -6.13 -5.50 -0.16
N ARG A 16 -5.55 -4.86 0.87
CA ARG A 16 -5.25 -5.54 2.13
C ARG A 16 -6.52 -5.92 2.90
N ALA A 17 -7.54 -5.07 2.90
CA ALA A 17 -8.85 -5.35 3.49
C ALA A 17 -9.60 -6.46 2.76
N GLU A 18 -9.39 -6.61 1.44
CA GLU A 18 -9.85 -7.74 0.62
C GLU A 18 -9.12 -9.06 0.92
N GLY A 19 -8.17 -9.06 1.86
CA GLY A 19 -7.44 -10.25 2.29
C GLY A 19 -6.20 -10.57 1.45
N MET A 20 -5.82 -9.69 0.51
CA MET A 20 -4.66 -9.91 -0.34
C MET A 20 -3.35 -9.89 0.47
N SER A 21 -2.42 -10.80 0.15
CA SER A 21 -1.05 -10.79 0.71
C SER A 21 -0.24 -9.61 0.17
N TYR A 22 0.80 -9.19 0.89
CA TYR A 22 1.62 -8.06 0.45
C TYR A 22 2.33 -8.33 -0.88
N GLU A 23 2.70 -9.58 -1.13
CA GLU A 23 3.29 -10.06 -2.38
C GLU A 23 2.29 -9.95 -3.54
N ASN A 24 1.04 -10.32 -3.31
CA ASN A 24 -0.01 -10.20 -4.32
C ASN A 24 -0.37 -8.74 -4.59
N ILE A 25 -0.34 -7.87 -3.58
CA ILE A 25 -0.53 -6.43 -3.76
C ILE A 25 0.62 -5.86 -4.60
N ALA A 26 1.87 -6.27 -4.35
CA ALA A 26 3.01 -5.87 -5.16
C ALA A 26 2.86 -6.27 -6.63
N LEU A 27 2.43 -7.51 -6.89
CA LEU A 27 2.11 -7.97 -8.25
C LEU A 27 0.96 -7.19 -8.87
N TRP A 28 -0.08 -6.87 -8.09
CA TRP A 28 -1.22 -6.09 -8.56
C TRP A 28 -0.80 -4.66 -8.96
N LEU A 29 0.03 -3.99 -8.15
CA LEU A 29 0.55 -2.66 -8.44
C LEU A 29 1.43 -2.65 -9.70
N ALA A 30 2.27 -3.68 -9.87
CA ALA A 30 3.08 -3.81 -11.08
C ALA A 30 2.20 -3.95 -12.33
N LYS A 31 1.15 -4.80 -12.26
CA LYS A 31 0.26 -5.08 -13.39
C LYS A 31 -0.69 -3.93 -13.74
N ASN A 32 -1.29 -3.29 -12.74
CA ASN A 32 -2.38 -2.33 -12.94
C ASN A 32 -1.92 -0.87 -12.93
N LYS A 33 -0.77 -0.59 -12.28
CA LYS A 33 -0.26 0.78 -12.09
C LYS A 33 1.12 0.98 -12.71
N GLY A 34 1.74 -0.06 -13.27
CA GLY A 34 3.10 0.00 -13.80
C GLY A 34 4.14 0.30 -12.73
N PHE A 35 3.84 0.00 -11.46
CA PHE A 35 4.69 0.36 -10.33
C PHE A 35 5.32 -0.89 -9.71
N ALA A 36 6.62 -1.04 -9.86
CA ALA A 36 7.38 -2.16 -9.32
C ALA A 36 7.81 -1.89 -7.87
N VAL A 37 7.33 -2.72 -6.95
CA VAL A 37 7.68 -2.66 -5.53
C VAL A 37 7.68 -4.07 -4.94
N GLY A 38 8.52 -4.33 -3.93
CA GLY A 38 8.54 -5.61 -3.22
C GLY A 38 7.48 -5.70 -2.12
N GLY A 39 7.00 -6.91 -1.82
CA GLY A 39 6.01 -7.14 -0.74
C GLY A 39 6.50 -6.69 0.64
N THR A 40 7.81 -6.77 0.91
CA THR A 40 8.43 -6.25 2.14
C THR A 40 8.27 -4.74 2.28
N SER A 41 8.42 -3.99 1.19
CA SER A 41 8.23 -2.54 1.16
C SER A 41 6.77 -2.16 1.38
N ILE A 42 5.82 -2.92 0.84
CA ILE A 42 4.39 -2.73 1.09
C ILE A 42 4.06 -2.98 2.57
N ARG A 43 4.57 -4.07 3.14
CA ARG A 43 4.41 -4.35 4.58
C ARG A 43 4.96 -3.21 5.44
N ALA A 44 6.17 -2.73 5.13
CA ALA A 44 6.79 -1.64 5.86
C ALA A 44 5.96 -0.35 5.75
N PHE A 45 5.44 -0.05 4.56
CA PHE A 45 4.55 1.09 4.32
C PHE A 45 3.27 1.01 5.15
N VAL A 46 2.56 -0.12 5.09
CA VAL A 46 1.32 -0.33 5.86
C VAL A 46 1.58 -0.18 7.36
N LYS A 47 2.64 -0.81 7.87
CA LYS A 47 3.01 -0.72 9.29
C LYS A 47 3.35 0.71 9.70
N LYS A 48 4.15 1.43 8.90
CA LYS A 48 4.49 2.83 9.17
C LYS A 48 3.25 3.70 9.27
N GLN A 49 2.29 3.52 8.36
CA GLN A 49 1.07 4.30 8.39
C GLN A 49 0.21 3.99 9.62
N GLN A 50 0.06 2.71 9.98
CA GLN A 50 -0.65 2.32 11.21
C GLN A 50 0.00 2.93 12.46
N THR A 51 1.33 2.97 12.51
CA THR A 51 2.06 3.62 13.61
C THR A 51 1.79 5.13 13.66
N LEU A 52 1.79 5.81 12.51
CA LEU A 52 1.46 7.24 12.45
C LEU A 52 0.02 7.50 12.87
N ASP A 53 -0.92 6.66 12.44
CA ASP A 53 -2.33 6.79 12.81
C ASP A 53 -2.53 6.57 14.32
N ALA A 54 -1.74 5.67 14.94
CA ALA A 54 -1.75 5.44 16.38
C ALA A 54 -1.09 6.55 17.20
N LEU A 55 -0.11 7.27 16.64
CA LEU A 55 0.56 8.40 17.30
C LEU A 55 -0.29 9.68 17.28
N ASN A 56 -1.17 9.83 16.29
CA ASN A 56 -2.03 10.99 16.13
C ASN A 56 -3.41 10.82 16.81
N LYS A 57 -3.59 9.75 17.59
CA LYS A 57 -4.83 9.40 18.28
C LYS A 57 -4.65 9.51 19.78
#